data_AF-A0AAN7N3K4-F1
#
_entry.id   AF-A0AAN7N3K4-F1
#
_cell.length_a   1.000
_cell.length_b   1.000
_cell.length_c   1.000
_cell.angle_alpha   90.00
_cell.angle_beta   90.00
_cell.angle_gamma   90.00
#
_symmetry.space_group_name_H-M   'P 1'
#
loop_
_entity.id
_entity.type
_entity.pdbx_description
1 polymer ?
#
loop_
_entity_poly.entity_id
_entity_poly.type
_entity_poly.pdbx_seq_one_letter_code
_entity_poly.pdbx_strand_id
1 'polypeptide(L)'
;MLISHSLFSFLIDSKVCKQLPPCPLPLAPRNGGLVCVTIDNAQYCKPMCNQGYDFQFLRRSRLYEVCGNATGFSWTTQLVGGKALAVCNPSEVAVSGAKSAYFPTNSTCLRTLAFTETQTEQLKVFLEELGEHGINGSNRDKEADCIICGY
;
A
#
# COMPACT_ATOMS: atom_id res chain seq x y z
N MET A 1 -16.79 -28.43 32.19
CA MET A 1 -16.79 -27.03 32.63
C MET A 1 -15.33 -26.57 32.62
N LEU A 2 -14.72 -26.18 31.49
CA LEU A 2 -14.71 -24.84 30.86
C LEU A 2 -14.48 -23.75 31.94
N ILE A 3 -13.46 -22.87 31.93
CA ILE A 3 -12.85 -22.09 30.84
C ILE A 3 -11.38 -21.66 31.16
N SER A 4 -10.55 -21.76 30.12
CA SER A 4 -9.43 -20.90 29.67
C SER A 4 -8.81 -19.82 30.58
N HIS A 5 -7.49 -19.89 30.76
CA HIS A 5 -6.61 -18.76 31.11
C HIS A 5 -5.57 -18.56 30.00
N SER A 6 -5.79 -17.57 29.13
CA SER A 6 -4.76 -16.64 28.62
C SER A 6 -5.31 -15.85 27.44
N LEU A 7 -5.96 -14.75 27.77
CA LEU A 7 -6.16 -13.61 26.87
C LEU A 7 -4.88 -12.78 26.89
N PHE A 8 -3.97 -13.02 25.95
CA PHE A 8 -2.91 -12.06 25.62
C PHE A 8 -2.78 -11.97 24.10
N SER A 9 -3.19 -10.82 23.58
CA SER A 9 -2.75 -10.21 22.33
C SER A 9 -3.08 -10.90 21.00
N PHE A 10 -4.34 -10.83 20.58
CA PHE A 10 -4.69 -10.77 19.15
C PHE A 10 -5.77 -9.70 18.94
N LEU A 11 -5.34 -8.44 18.92
CA LEU A 11 -6.07 -7.35 18.25
C LEU A 11 -5.15 -6.79 17.16
N ILE A 12 -4.85 -7.63 16.18
CA ILE A 12 -4.59 -7.13 14.83
C ILE A 12 -5.90 -7.37 14.11
N ASP A 13 -6.82 -6.41 14.20
CA ASP A 13 -7.89 -6.29 13.21
C ASP A 13 -7.20 -5.85 11.91
N SER A 14 -6.46 -6.76 11.29
CA SER A 14 -5.97 -6.56 9.94
C SER A 14 -7.22 -6.58 9.08
N LYS A 15 -7.77 -5.41 8.78
CA LYS A 15 -8.61 -5.23 7.60
C LYS A 15 -7.80 -5.77 6.42
N VAL A 16 -7.99 -7.05 6.11
CA VAL A 16 -7.48 -7.66 4.89
C VAL A 16 -8.12 -6.85 3.79
N CYS A 17 -7.30 -6.19 2.96
CA CYS A 17 -7.77 -5.41 1.85
C CYS A 17 -8.87 -6.18 1.12
N LYS A 18 -10.03 -5.54 0.95
CA LYS A 18 -11.12 -6.13 0.17
C LYS A 18 -10.57 -6.34 -1.24
N GLN A 19 -10.27 -7.59 -1.55
CA GLN A 19 -9.81 -7.97 -2.87
C GLN A 19 -10.90 -7.61 -3.86
N LEU A 20 -10.53 -7.10 -5.02
CA LEU A 20 -11.44 -6.86 -6.13
C LEU A 20 -11.30 -8.01 -7.12
N PRO A 21 -12.12 -9.09 -7.04
CA PRO A 21 -11.98 -10.20 -7.99
C PRO A 21 -12.28 -9.69 -9.41
N PRO A 22 -11.51 -10.13 -10.42
CA PRO A 22 -10.50 -11.18 -10.39
C PRO A 22 -9.04 -10.70 -10.20
N CYS A 23 -8.80 -9.47 -9.73
CA CYS A 23 -7.44 -9.02 -9.44
C CYS A 23 -6.78 -9.89 -8.35
N PRO A 24 -5.52 -10.33 -8.54
CA PRO A 24 -4.80 -11.08 -7.53
C PRO A 24 -4.50 -10.18 -6.32
N LEU A 25 -4.43 -10.78 -5.12
CA LEU A 25 -4.08 -10.06 -3.90
C LEU A 25 -2.73 -9.34 -4.08
N PRO A 26 -2.65 -8.02 -3.86
CA PRO A 26 -1.41 -7.29 -4.01
C PRO A 26 -0.43 -7.68 -2.90
N LEU A 27 0.82 -7.92 -3.28
CA LEU A 27 1.87 -8.26 -2.32
C LEU A 27 2.75 -7.04 -2.03
N ALA A 28 2.80 -6.67 -0.75
CA ALA A 28 3.58 -5.53 -0.27
C ALA A 28 5.09 -5.80 -0.31
N PRO A 29 5.93 -4.78 -0.54
CA PRO A 29 7.37 -4.92 -0.42
C PRO A 29 7.77 -5.19 1.04
N ARG A 30 8.75 -6.07 1.26
CA ARG A 30 9.42 -6.16 2.57
C ARG A 30 10.01 -4.81 2.95
N ASN A 31 10.03 -4.50 4.25
CA ASN A 31 10.50 -3.20 4.76
C ASN A 31 9.71 -2.01 4.18
N GLY A 32 8.44 -2.23 3.91
CA GLY A 32 7.56 -1.23 3.34
C GLY A 32 6.10 -1.67 3.43
N GLY A 33 5.29 -1.09 2.56
CA GLY A 33 3.86 -1.36 2.51
C GLY A 33 3.21 -0.88 1.23
N LEU A 34 1.91 -1.10 1.14
CA LEU A 34 1.03 -0.59 0.10
C LEU A 34 -0.07 0.24 0.75
N VAL A 35 -0.39 1.39 0.15
CA VAL A 35 -1.65 2.10 0.41
C VAL A 35 -2.54 1.85 -0.79
N CYS A 36 -3.69 1.22 -0.59
CA CYS A 36 -4.57 0.81 -1.69
C CYS A 36 -5.96 1.44 -1.57
N VAL A 37 -6.52 1.81 -2.71
CA VAL A 37 -7.90 2.33 -2.86
C VAL A 37 -8.56 1.67 -4.06
N THR A 38 -9.89 1.57 -4.05
CA THR A 38 -10.67 1.04 -5.17
C THR A 38 -11.60 2.11 -5.72
N ILE A 39 -11.47 2.41 -7.03
CA ILE A 39 -12.23 3.45 -7.73
C ILE A 39 -12.67 2.86 -9.08
N ASP A 40 -13.95 2.98 -9.42
CA ASP A 40 -14.53 2.53 -10.71
C ASP A 40 -14.16 1.09 -11.08
N ASN A 41 -14.21 0.16 -10.11
CA ASN A 41 -13.83 -1.25 -10.29
C ASN A 41 -12.37 -1.45 -10.76
N ALA A 42 -11.47 -0.53 -10.42
CA ALA A 42 -10.04 -0.70 -10.49
C ALA A 42 -9.42 -0.48 -9.10
N GLN A 43 -8.47 -1.33 -8.73
CA GLN A 43 -7.69 -1.20 -7.51
C GLN A 43 -6.38 -0.49 -7.83
N TYR A 44 -6.10 0.58 -7.11
CA TYR A 44 -4.87 1.35 -7.19
C TYR A 44 -4.08 1.13 -5.91
N CYS A 45 -2.81 0.73 -6.01
CA CYS A 45 -1.95 0.49 -4.86
C CYS A 45 -0.65 1.27 -5.02
N LYS A 46 -0.37 2.17 -4.07
CA LYS A 46 0.87 2.93 -3.96
C LYS A 46 1.90 2.15 -3.13
N PRO A 47 3.01 1.69 -3.72
CA PRO A 47 4.10 1.11 -2.95
C PRO A 47 4.84 2.18 -2.15
N MET A 48 5.19 1.86 -0.91
CA MET A 48 5.92 2.74 -0.02
C MET A 48 7.04 1.99 0.72
N CYS A 49 8.23 2.59 0.81
CA CYS A 49 9.34 2.05 1.61
C CYS A 49 9.41 2.71 3.00
N ASN A 50 9.86 1.96 4.01
CA ASN A 50 10.17 2.52 5.32
C ASN A 50 11.45 3.36 5.27
N GLN A 51 11.67 4.21 6.28
CA GLN A 51 12.95 4.90 6.43
C GLN A 51 14.12 3.91 6.51
N GLY A 52 15.25 4.28 5.89
CA GLY A 52 16.45 3.42 5.80
C GLY A 52 16.38 2.46 4.61
N TYR A 53 15.37 2.59 3.75
CA TYR A 53 15.20 1.80 2.55
C TYR A 53 14.86 2.69 1.35
N ASP A 54 15.34 2.30 0.18
CA ASP A 54 14.97 2.90 -1.10
C ASP A 54 14.43 1.86 -2.08
N PHE A 55 13.69 2.31 -3.08
CA PHE A 55 13.24 1.44 -4.16
C PHE A 55 14.44 0.91 -4.95
N GLN A 56 14.42 -0.37 -5.31
CA GLN A 56 15.46 -0.98 -6.14
C GLN A 56 15.61 -0.31 -7.52
N PHE A 57 14.56 0.38 -8.00
CA PHE A 57 14.54 1.07 -9.29
C PHE A 57 13.92 2.46 -9.16
N LEU A 58 14.27 3.34 -10.10
CA LEU A 58 13.68 4.67 -10.20
C LEU A 58 12.17 4.57 -10.49
N ARG A 59 11.36 5.12 -9.59
CA ARG A 59 9.90 5.11 -9.63
C ARG A 59 9.28 6.48 -9.37
N ARG A 60 10.04 7.57 -9.49
CA ARG A 60 9.55 8.95 -9.28
C ARG A 60 8.30 9.30 -10.08
N SER A 61 8.18 8.81 -11.32
CA SER A 61 7.01 9.02 -12.18
C SER A 61 5.94 7.94 -12.06
N ARG A 62 6.19 6.88 -11.29
CA ARG A 62 5.34 5.69 -11.18
C ARG A 62 4.86 5.52 -9.75
N LEU A 63 3.94 6.40 -9.37
CA LEU A 63 3.43 6.54 -8.01
C LEU A 63 2.63 5.32 -7.54
N TYR A 64 1.92 4.64 -8.44
CA TYR A 64 1.06 3.52 -8.09
C TYR A 64 1.11 2.40 -9.14
N GLU A 65 0.62 1.23 -8.72
CA GLU A 65 0.20 0.14 -9.59
C GLU A 65 -1.32 0.11 -9.68
N VAL A 66 -1.84 -0.35 -10.81
CA VAL A 66 -3.28 -0.51 -11.03
C VAL A 66 -3.59 -1.94 -11.45
N CYS A 67 -4.73 -2.45 -11.01
CA CYS A 67 -5.35 -3.66 -11.51
C CYS A 67 -6.85 -3.44 -11.73
N GLY A 68 -7.35 -3.81 -12.90
CA GLY A 68 -8.77 -3.72 -13.24
C GLY A 68 -9.04 -4.16 -14.67
N ASN A 69 -10.21 -3.82 -15.21
CA ASN A 69 -10.60 -4.21 -16.56
C ASN A 69 -9.58 -3.74 -17.62
N ALA A 70 -9.07 -2.51 -17.49
CA ALA A 70 -8.10 -1.92 -18.42
C ALA A 70 -6.75 -2.66 -18.45
N THR A 71 -6.42 -3.42 -17.40
CA THR A 71 -5.17 -4.18 -17.30
C THR A 71 -5.37 -5.68 -17.49
N GLY A 72 -6.56 -6.11 -17.94
CA GLY A 72 -6.91 -7.53 -18.01
C GLY A 72 -6.84 -8.21 -16.64
N PHE A 73 -7.15 -7.47 -15.57
CA PHE A 73 -7.10 -7.92 -14.18
C PHE A 73 -5.73 -8.44 -13.71
N SER A 74 -4.66 -7.88 -14.30
CA SER A 74 -3.29 -8.07 -13.86
C SER A 74 -2.71 -6.76 -13.32
N TRP A 75 -1.86 -6.84 -12.30
CA TRP A 75 -1.14 -5.66 -11.81
C TRP A 75 -0.22 -5.10 -12.89
N THR A 76 -0.16 -3.79 -13.02
CA THR A 76 0.73 -3.12 -13.99
C THR A 76 2.22 -3.32 -13.73
N THR A 77 2.63 -3.94 -12.61
CA THR A 77 4.02 -4.06 -12.16
C THR A 77 4.94 -4.49 -13.31
N GLN A 78 5.93 -3.64 -13.62
CA GLN A 78 6.92 -3.93 -14.65
C GLN A 78 8.21 -4.35 -13.93
N LEU A 79 8.51 -5.64 -14.06
CA LEU A 79 9.84 -6.19 -14.31
C LEU A 79 10.81 -6.49 -13.17
N VAL A 80 10.63 -6.12 -11.90
CA VAL A 80 11.68 -6.47 -10.92
C VAL A 80 11.20 -6.52 -9.46
N GLY A 81 11.25 -7.71 -8.87
CA GLY A 81 10.85 -7.96 -7.47
C GLY A 81 10.05 -9.23 -7.19
N GLY A 82 9.78 -10.05 -8.22
CA GLY A 82 8.94 -11.24 -8.06
C GLY A 82 7.45 -10.87 -7.99
N LYS A 83 6.71 -11.44 -7.03
CA LYS A 83 5.26 -11.22 -6.88
C LYS A 83 4.90 -9.89 -6.20
N ALA A 84 5.85 -9.21 -5.57
CA ALA A 84 5.62 -7.95 -4.87
C ALA A 84 5.48 -6.78 -5.84
N LEU A 85 4.68 -5.77 -5.49
CA LEU A 85 4.47 -4.59 -6.33
C LEU A 85 5.67 -3.63 -6.34
N ALA A 86 6.63 -3.81 -5.44
CA ALA A 86 7.91 -3.11 -5.41
C ALA A 86 8.96 -3.90 -4.59
N VAL A 87 10.21 -3.41 -4.59
CA VAL A 87 11.30 -3.90 -3.73
C VAL A 87 11.93 -2.71 -3.01
N CYS A 88 12.03 -2.81 -1.69
CA CYS A 88 12.72 -1.84 -0.83
C CYS A 88 14.03 -2.44 -0.34
N ASN A 89 15.16 -1.86 -0.76
CA ASN A 89 16.50 -2.28 -0.36
C ASN A 89 17.07 -1.32 0.68
N PRO A 90 17.91 -1.79 1.62
CA PRO A 90 18.59 -0.92 2.56
C PRO A 90 19.33 0.21 1.84
N SER A 91 19.11 1.44 2.28
CA SER A 91 19.76 2.63 1.74
C SER A 91 19.76 3.75 2.77
N GLU A 92 20.90 4.43 2.93
CA GLU A 92 21.00 5.63 3.76
C GLU A 92 20.27 6.82 3.14
N VAL A 93 20.06 6.79 1.82
CA VAL A 93 19.43 7.88 1.06
C VAL A 93 18.28 7.34 0.21
N ALA A 94 17.12 7.97 0.32
CA ALA A 94 15.91 7.64 -0.44
C ALA A 94 15.70 8.64 -1.59
N VAL A 95 16.07 8.25 -2.82
CA VAL A 95 16.00 9.12 -4.00
C VAL A 95 15.26 8.50 -5.18
N SER A 96 15.00 7.20 -5.16
CA SER A 96 14.43 6.48 -6.28
C SER A 96 12.92 6.71 -6.44
N GLY A 97 12.21 7.04 -5.36
CA GLY A 97 10.80 7.41 -5.34
C GLY A 97 10.56 8.91 -5.20
N ALA A 98 9.31 9.33 -5.35
CA ALA A 98 8.86 10.65 -4.91
C ALA A 98 8.89 10.72 -3.37
N LYS A 99 8.94 11.93 -2.78
CA LYS A 99 9.00 12.10 -1.31
C LYS A 99 7.85 11.39 -0.58
N SER A 100 6.66 11.39 -1.17
CA SER A 100 5.46 10.76 -0.64
C SER A 100 5.43 9.23 -0.84
N ALA A 101 6.38 8.64 -1.57
CA ALA A 101 6.52 7.20 -1.76
C ALA A 101 7.31 6.53 -0.62
N TYR A 102 7.50 7.24 0.50
CA TYR A 102 8.14 6.75 1.70
C TYR A 102 7.25 7.02 2.90
N PHE A 103 7.24 6.11 3.86
CA PHE A 103 6.64 6.43 5.16
C PHE A 103 7.45 7.54 5.83
N PRO A 104 6.80 8.45 6.60
CA PRO A 104 7.50 9.52 7.32
C PRO A 104 8.62 8.97 8.20
N THR A 105 9.67 9.76 8.45
CA THR A 105 10.85 9.33 9.23
C THR A 105 10.50 8.78 10.62
N ASN A 106 9.47 9.32 11.27
CA ASN A 106 9.04 8.85 12.58
C ASN A 106 8.00 7.73 12.52
N SER A 107 7.85 7.08 11.36
CA SER A 107 6.88 6.02 11.12
C SER A 107 7.41 4.89 10.26
N THR A 108 6.70 3.78 10.32
CA THR A 108 6.86 2.61 9.45
C THR A 108 5.48 2.20 8.95
N CYS A 109 5.41 1.30 7.99
CA CYS A 109 4.11 0.74 7.61
C CYS A 109 3.32 0.22 8.82
N LEU A 110 3.97 -0.55 9.71
CA LEU A 110 3.31 -1.12 10.89
C LEU A 110 2.82 -0.06 11.86
N ARG A 111 3.61 1.00 12.07
CA ARG A 111 3.19 2.12 12.92
C ARG A 111 2.02 2.85 12.27
N THR A 112 2.07 3.12 10.97
CA THR A 112 0.97 3.74 10.25
C THR A 112 -0.30 2.89 10.34
N LEU A 113 -0.20 1.57 10.17
CA LEU A 113 -1.31 0.65 10.31
C LEU A 113 -1.89 0.61 11.73
N ALA A 114 -1.09 0.88 12.77
CA ALA A 114 -1.56 0.90 14.15
C ALA A 114 -2.38 2.15 14.52
N PHE A 115 -2.27 3.26 13.77
CA PHE A 115 -2.91 4.54 14.13
C PHE A 115 -3.82 5.09 13.01
N THR A 116 -5.12 5.16 13.28
CA THR A 116 -6.16 5.61 12.33
C THR A 116 -5.88 6.98 11.72
N GLU A 117 -5.34 7.93 12.49
CA GLU A 117 -4.99 9.26 11.99
C GLU A 117 -3.95 9.17 10.88
N THR A 118 -2.88 8.41 11.10
CA THR A 118 -1.83 8.22 10.08
C THR A 118 -2.31 7.41 8.89
N GLN A 119 -3.20 6.42 9.08
CA GLN A 119 -3.82 5.72 7.95
C GLN A 119 -4.63 6.69 7.08
N THR A 120 -5.43 7.54 7.72
CA THR A 120 -6.30 8.53 7.07
C THR A 120 -5.46 9.55 6.31
N GLU A 121 -4.36 10.03 6.90
CA GLU A 121 -3.43 10.92 6.24
C GLU A 121 -2.80 10.28 4.99
N GLN A 122 -2.30 9.04 5.09
CA GLN A 122 -1.70 8.36 3.93
C GLN A 122 -2.71 8.10 2.82
N LEU A 123 -3.94 7.72 3.15
CA LEU A 123 -5.02 7.56 2.16
C LEU A 123 -5.36 8.90 1.51
N LYS A 124 -5.45 9.99 2.29
CA LYS A 124 -5.72 11.32 1.76
C LYS A 124 -4.65 11.78 0.78
N VAL A 125 -3.37 11.68 1.16
CA VAL A 125 -2.24 12.03 0.28
C VAL A 125 -2.30 11.23 -1.02
N PHE A 126 -2.56 9.92 -0.93
CA PHE A 126 -2.63 9.09 -2.14
C PHE A 126 -3.82 9.48 -3.04
N LEU A 127 -4.98 9.80 -2.48
CA LEU A 127 -6.14 10.25 -3.26
C LEU A 127 -5.90 11.60 -3.94
N GLU A 128 -5.21 12.52 -3.28
CA GLU A 128 -4.81 13.80 -3.87
C GLU A 128 -3.89 13.57 -5.08
N GLU A 129 -2.88 12.70 -4.95
CA GLU A 129 -1.99 12.34 -6.06
C GLU A 129 -2.70 11.65 -7.23
N LEU A 130 -3.67 10.77 -6.94
CA LEU A 130 -4.51 10.16 -7.98
C LEU A 130 -5.32 11.24 -8.72
N GLY A 131 -5.86 12.21 -7.99
CA GLY A 131 -6.56 13.37 -8.56
C GLY A 131 -5.67 14.24 -9.45
N GLU A 132 -4.42 14.48 -9.04
CA GLU A 132 -3.41 15.18 -9.85
C GLU A 132 -3.09 14.44 -11.16
N HIS A 133 -3.26 13.11 -11.18
CA HIS A 133 -3.11 12.27 -12.38
C HIS A 133 -4.42 12.06 -13.15
N GLY A 134 -5.47 12.81 -12.82
CA GLY A 134 -6.75 12.78 -13.54
C GLY A 134 -7.69 11.63 -13.15
N ILE A 135 -7.43 10.95 -12.04
CA ILE A 135 -8.28 9.86 -11.53
C ILE A 135 -9.30 10.44 -10.54
N ASN A 136 -10.58 10.32 -10.87
CA ASN A 136 -11.66 10.84 -10.05
C ASN A 136 -12.04 9.89 -8.91
N GLY A 137 -11.72 10.27 -7.66
CA GLY A 137 -12.06 9.48 -6.47
C GLY A 137 -13.53 9.52 -6.01
N SER A 138 -14.45 10.12 -6.79
CA SER A 138 -15.87 10.28 -6.36
C SER A 138 -16.59 8.94 -6.16
N ASN A 139 -16.29 7.94 -6.98
CA ASN A 139 -16.90 6.61 -6.91
C ASN A 139 -16.06 5.60 -6.09
N ARG A 140 -15.26 6.10 -5.14
CA ARG A 140 -14.39 5.26 -4.32
C ARG A 140 -15.20 4.34 -3.39
N ASP A 141 -14.82 3.06 -3.35
CA ASP A 141 -15.27 2.12 -2.32
C ASP A 141 -14.43 2.30 -1.05
N LYS A 142 -14.91 3.15 -0.12
CA LYS A 142 -14.21 3.44 1.15
C LYS A 142 -14.01 2.22 2.03
N GLU A 143 -14.83 1.17 1.88
CA GLU A 143 -14.69 -0.06 2.65
C GLU A 143 -13.56 -0.94 2.10
N ALA A 144 -13.15 -0.71 0.85
CA ALA A 144 -12.03 -1.39 0.22
C ALA A 144 -10.67 -0.71 0.45
N ASP A 145 -10.67 0.53 0.97
CA ASP A 145 -9.45 1.25 1.31
C ASP A 145 -8.66 0.52 2.41
N CYS A 146 -7.35 0.39 2.22
CA CYS A 146 -6.53 -0.39 3.14
C CYS A 146 -5.03 -0.10 3.04
N ILE A 147 -4.30 -0.53 4.07
CA ILE A 147 -2.83 -0.53 4.11
C ILE A 147 -2.34 -1.95 4.35
N ILE A 148 -1.38 -2.41 3.54
CA ILE A 148 -0.75 -3.73 3.68
C ILE A 148 0.72 -3.54 4.00
N CYS A 149 1.24 -4.18 5.05
CA CYS A 149 2.65 -4.15 5.38
C CYS A 149 3.36 -5.42 4.95
N GLY A 150 4.55 -5.29 4.36
CA GLY A 150 5.40 -6.42 4.02
C GLY A 150 6.39 -6.73 5.14
N TYR A 151 6.50 -8.02 5.47
CA TYR A 151 7.41 -8.56 6.50
C TYR A 151 8.63 -9.24 5.86
#